data_AF-A0A645E4T3-F1
#
_entry.id   AF-A0A645E4T3-F1
#
_cell.length_a   1.000
_cell.length_b   1.000
_cell.length_c   1.000
_cell.angle_alpha   90.00
_cell.angle_beta   90.00
_cell.angle_gamma   90.00
#
_symmetry.space_group_name_H-M   'P 1'
#
loop_
_entity.id
_entity.type
_entity.pdbx_description
1 polymer ?
#
loop_
_entity_poly.entity_id
_entity_poly.type
_entity_poly.pdbx_seq_one_letter_code
_entity_poly.pdbx_strand_id
1 'polypeptide(L)'
;MPETTLEEIVAKYVEMNIAHPFMEGNGRSTRIWLDLLLKKQLSKCVDWSRITKTDYMNAMIQSPVNSNAIKSLLKSALTNKINDREMFMKGIDYSYYYEEND
;
A
#
# COMPACT_ATOMS: atom_id res chain seq x y z
N MET A 1 -11.70 7.82 -11.69
CA MET A 1 -10.27 8.14 -11.53
C MET A 1 -9.45 7.22 -12.42
N PRO A 2 -8.53 7.77 -13.24
CA PRO A 2 -7.51 6.99 -13.95
C PRO A 2 -6.64 6.15 -13.00
N GLU A 3 -5.98 5.11 -13.53
CA GLU A 3 -5.13 4.18 -12.75
C GLU A 3 -3.93 3.68 -13.55
N THR A 4 -3.38 4.52 -14.43
CA THR A 4 -2.34 4.14 -15.41
C THR A 4 -0.92 4.47 -14.94
N THR A 5 -0.77 5.45 -14.06
CA THR A 5 0.52 5.84 -13.47
C THR A 5 0.60 5.50 -11.99
N LEU A 6 1.81 5.49 -11.43
CA LEU A 6 1.99 5.28 -9.99
C LEU A 6 1.26 6.36 -9.19
N GLU A 7 1.37 7.61 -9.64
CA GLU A 7 0.76 8.77 -9.01
C GLU A 7 -0.77 8.66 -8.96
N GLU A 8 -1.39 8.21 -10.05
CA GLU A 8 -2.84 7.96 -10.15
C GLU A 8 -3.28 6.79 -9.26
N ILE A 9 -2.53 5.68 -9.27
CA ILE A 9 -2.83 4.50 -8.45
C ILE A 9 -2.75 4.85 -6.97
N VAL A 10 -1.72 5.59 -6.54
CA VAL A 10 -1.59 6.00 -5.14
C VAL A 10 -2.68 7.00 -4.75
N ALA A 11 -3.05 7.94 -5.63
CA ALA A 11 -4.19 8.83 -5.36
C ALA A 11 -5.48 8.03 -5.15
N LYS A 12 -5.76 7.05 -6.03
CA LYS A 12 -6.92 6.17 -5.91
C LYS A 12 -6.90 5.33 -4.62
N TYR A 13 -5.72 4.89 -4.20
CA TYR A 13 -5.51 4.17 -2.95
C TYR A 13 -5.80 5.03 -1.70
N VAL A 14 -5.36 6.29 -1.71
CA VAL A 14 -5.67 7.25 -0.65
C VAL A 14 -7.18 7.45 -0.53
N GLU A 15 -7.88 7.66 -1.64
CA GLU A 15 -9.35 7.78 -1.63
C GLU A 15 -10.04 6.51 -1.11
N MET A 16 -9.55 5.32 -1.49
CA MET A 16 -10.09 4.06 -0.98
C MET A 16 -9.89 3.92 0.53
N ASN A 17 -8.74 4.36 1.06
CA ASN A 17 -8.48 4.36 2.49
C ASN A 17 -9.39 5.36 3.25
N ILE A 18 -9.70 6.51 2.65
CA ILE A 18 -10.67 7.47 3.21
C ILE A 18 -12.08 6.86 3.22
N ALA A 19 -12.47 6.18 2.14
CA ALA A 19 -13.79 5.56 2.04
C ALA A 19 -14.02 4.47 3.10
N HIS A 20 -12.96 3.74 3.46
CA HIS A 20 -12.93 2.78 4.58
C HIS A 20 -14.18 1.89 4.66
N PRO A 21 -14.52 1.14 3.58
CA PRO A 21 -15.86 0.60 3.34
C PRO A 21 -16.32 -0.54 4.26
N PHE A 22 -15.42 -1.14 5.04
CA PHE A 22 -15.74 -2.24 5.96
C PHE A 22 -15.72 -1.77 7.41
N MET A 23 -16.40 -2.51 8.30
CA MET A 23 -16.32 -2.26 9.75
C MET A 23 -14.89 -2.46 10.29
N GLU A 24 -14.19 -3.48 9.81
CA GLU A 24 -12.82 -3.81 10.20
C GLU A 24 -12.04 -4.39 9.00
N GLY A 25 -10.71 -4.37 9.08
CA GLY A 25 -9.84 -5.04 8.10
C GLY A 25 -9.49 -4.24 6.85
N ASN A 26 -9.96 -2.99 6.74
CA ASN A 26 -9.73 -2.12 5.58
C ASN A 26 -8.25 -1.94 5.24
N GLY A 27 -7.37 -1.74 6.21
CA GLY A 27 -5.94 -1.57 5.94
C GLY A 27 -5.36 -2.77 5.19
N ARG A 28 -5.55 -3.98 5.73
CA ARG A 28 -5.05 -5.23 5.16
C ARG A 28 -5.66 -5.52 3.79
N SER A 29 -6.98 -5.40 3.64
CA SER A 29 -7.65 -5.67 2.36
C SER A 29 -7.22 -4.67 1.29
N THR A 30 -7.09 -3.39 1.64
CA THR A 30 -6.78 -2.33 0.68
C THR A 30 -5.31 -2.36 0.25
N ARG A 31 -4.38 -2.82 1.11
CA ARG A 31 -2.97 -3.06 0.71
C ARG A 31 -2.84 -4.17 -0.31
N ILE A 32 -3.56 -5.29 -0.14
CA ILE A 32 -3.61 -6.36 -1.15
C ILE A 32 -4.22 -5.85 -2.46
N TRP A 33 -5.31 -5.09 -2.36
CA TRP A 33 -5.95 -4.46 -3.51
C TRP A 33 -5.00 -3.53 -4.27
N LEU A 34 -4.21 -2.72 -3.56
CA LEU A 34 -3.16 -1.87 -4.13
C LEU A 34 -2.11 -2.69 -4.89
N ASP A 35 -1.59 -3.76 -4.30
CA ASP A 35 -0.59 -4.61 -4.94
C ASP A 35 -1.10 -5.27 -6.23
N LEU A 36 -2.36 -5.74 -6.24
CA LEU A 36 -2.98 -6.29 -7.45
C LEU A 36 -3.14 -5.23 -8.55
N LEU A 37 -3.49 -4.01 -8.17
CA LEU A 37 -3.61 -2.90 -9.11
C LEU A 37 -2.24 -2.50 -9.69
N LEU A 38 -1.21 -2.37 -8.85
CA LEU A 38 0.17 -2.11 -9.27
C LEU A 38 0.71 -3.24 -10.17
N LYS A 39 0.39 -4.50 -9.85
CA LYS A 39 0.82 -5.66 -10.64
C LYS A 39 0.18 -5.62 -12.03
N LYS A 40 -1.12 -5.35 -12.11
CA LYS A 40 -1.87 -5.27 -13.36
C LYS A 40 -1.37 -4.13 -14.27
N GLN A 41 -1.14 -2.95 -13.70
CA GLN A 41 -0.90 -1.74 -14.49
C GLN A 41 0.60 -1.51 -14.75
N LEU A 42 1.46 -1.81 -13.78
CA LEU A 42 2.88 -1.45 -13.81
C LEU A 42 3.82 -2.65 -13.73
N SER A 43 3.31 -3.89 -13.61
CA SER A 43 4.12 -5.10 -13.37
C SER A 43 5.04 -4.96 -12.14
N LYS A 44 4.55 -4.29 -11.10
CA LYS A 44 5.26 -4.10 -9.82
C LYS A 44 4.35 -4.40 -8.64
N CYS A 45 4.94 -4.68 -7.49
CA CYS A 45 4.26 -4.73 -6.19
C CYS A 45 5.11 -4.02 -5.14
N VAL A 46 4.54 -3.78 -3.96
CA VAL A 46 5.22 -3.15 -2.83
C VAL A 46 5.94 -4.22 -2.01
N ASP A 47 7.23 -4.01 -1.75
CA ASP A 47 7.95 -4.75 -0.72
C ASP A 47 7.67 -4.11 0.65
N TRP A 48 6.60 -4.55 1.29
CA TRP A 48 6.15 -4.00 2.59
C TRP A 48 7.20 -4.15 3.70
N SER A 49 8.18 -5.05 3.56
CA SER A 49 9.26 -5.19 4.53
C SER A 49 10.22 -3.99 4.58
N ARG A 50 10.18 -3.13 3.55
CA ARG A 50 11.04 -1.94 3.42
C ARG A 50 10.43 -0.66 3.97
N ILE A 51 9.20 -0.72 4.46
CA ILE A 51 8.50 0.42 5.06
C ILE A 51 8.29 0.10 6.54
N THR A 52 8.59 1.04 7.44
CA THR A 52 8.35 0.81 8.87
C THR A 52 6.87 1.04 9.21
N LYS A 53 6.35 0.37 10.25
CA LYS A 53 4.99 0.59 10.77
C LYS A 53 4.74 2.07 11.03
N THR A 54 5.63 2.71 11.76
CA THR A 54 5.52 4.13 12.13
C THR A 54 5.49 5.05 10.90
N ASP A 55 6.38 4.85 9.93
CA ASP A 55 6.43 5.68 8.73
C ASP A 55 5.17 5.51 7.88
N TYR A 56 4.72 4.26 7.70
CA TYR A 56 3.50 3.96 6.96
C TYR A 56 2.28 4.61 7.62
N MET A 57 2.09 4.40 8.93
CA MET A 57 0.94 4.94 9.66
C MET A 57 0.91 6.47 9.64
N ASN A 58 2.06 7.11 9.89
CA ASN A 58 2.18 8.57 9.82
C ASN A 58 1.86 9.09 8.42
N ALA A 59 2.37 8.43 7.38
CA ALA A 59 2.09 8.82 5.99
C ALA A 59 0.61 8.64 5.62
N MET A 60 -0.05 7.58 6.09
CA MET A 60 -1.47 7.35 5.86
C MET A 60 -2.36 8.37 6.58
N ILE A 61 -2.02 8.75 7.82
CA ILE A 61 -2.73 9.82 8.56
C ILE A 61 -2.67 11.15 7.80
N GLN A 62 -1.52 11.49 7.21
CA GLN A 62 -1.33 12.72 6.46
C GLN A 62 -1.93 12.68 5.06
N SER A 63 -2.15 11.48 4.50
CA SER A 63 -2.51 11.29 3.09
C SER A 63 -3.76 12.01 2.59
N PRO A 64 -4.83 12.24 3.39
CA PRO A 64 -6.01 12.99 2.93
C PRO A 64 -5.71 14.46 2.63
N VAL A 65 -4.70 15.05 3.29
CA VAL A 65 -4.29 16.44 3.08
C VAL A 65 -3.07 16.52 2.17
N ASN A 66 -2.11 15.62 2.35
CA ASN A 66 -0.87 15.56 1.59
C ASN A 66 -0.38 14.11 1.40
N SER A 67 -0.52 13.61 0.17
CA SER A 67 -0.12 12.25 -0.19
C SER A 67 1.36 12.10 -0.59
N ASN A 68 2.19 13.14 -0.51
CA ASN A 68 3.59 13.08 -0.96
C ASN A 68 4.44 12.09 -0.14
N ALA A 69 4.18 11.99 1.17
CA ALA A 69 4.90 11.07 2.05
C ALA A 69 4.62 9.61 1.65
N ILE A 70 3.35 9.21 1.56
CA ILE A 70 2.97 7.85 1.18
C ILE A 70 3.43 7.50 -0.25
N LYS A 71 3.32 8.45 -1.19
CA LYS A 71 3.86 8.28 -2.56
C LYS A 71 5.35 7.97 -2.55
N SER A 72 6.14 8.71 -1.75
CA SER A 72 7.59 8.53 -1.68
C SER A 72 7.96 7.20 -1.05
N LEU A 73 7.28 6.78 0.02
CA LEU A 73 7.47 5.48 0.67
C LEU A 73 7.14 4.32 -0.28
N LEU A 74 5.96 4.35 -0.91
CA LEU A 74 5.57 3.30 -1.84
C LEU A 74 6.53 3.22 -3.03
N LYS A 75 6.90 4.37 -3.62
CA LYS A 75 7.83 4.44 -4.75
C LYS A 75 9.20 3.84 -4.43
N SER A 76 9.73 4.07 -3.24
CA SER A 76 11.05 3.56 -2.84
C SER A 76 11.03 2.04 -2.55
N ALA A 77 9.87 1.49 -2.20
CA ALA A 77 9.65 0.08 -1.88
C ALA A 77 9.14 -0.78 -3.06
N LEU A 78 8.95 -0.22 -4.26
CA LEU A 78 8.49 -1.00 -5.42
C LEU A 78 9.52 -2.06 -5.86
N THR A 79 9.01 -3.23 -6.22
CA THR A 79 9.79 -4.35 -6.76
C THR A 79 9.08 -5.00 -7.96
N ASN A 80 9.85 -5.66 -8.82
CA ASN A 80 9.34 -6.44 -9.96
C ASN A 80 9.13 -7.93 -9.62
N LYS A 81 9.33 -8.34 -8.36
CA LYS A 81 9.13 -9.71 -7.86
C LYS A 81 7.64 -10.08 -7.68
N ILE A 82 6.83 -9.82 -8.69
CA ILE A 82 5.36 -9.92 -8.64
C ILE A 82 4.80 -11.36 -8.59
N ASN A 83 5.62 -12.36 -8.89
CA ASN A 83 5.27 -13.79 -8.84
C ASN A 83 6.12 -14.56 -7.82
N ASP A 84 6.83 -13.83 -6.96
CA ASP A 84 7.66 -14.41 -5.90
C ASP A 84 6.79 -14.71 -4.68
N ARG A 85 6.72 -16.00 -4.30
CA ARG A 85 5.88 -16.45 -3.19
C ARG A 85 6.37 -15.90 -1.85
N GLU A 86 7.69 -15.81 -1.64
CA GLU A 86 8.25 -15.33 -0.39
C GLU A 86 7.99 -13.82 -0.23
N MET A 87 8.13 -13.05 -1.31
CA MET A 87 7.78 -11.63 -1.35
C MET A 87 6.32 -11.40 -0.96
N PHE A 88 5.39 -12.19 -1.53
CA PHE A 88 3.97 -12.09 -1.18
C PHE A 88 3.72 -12.45 0.29
N MET A 89 4.23 -13.58 0.77
CA MET A 89 4.00 -14.03 2.15
C MET A 89 4.57 -13.06 3.18
N LYS A 90 5.81 -12.58 2.99
CA LYS A 90 6.39 -11.55 3.86
C LYS A 90 5.58 -10.24 3.80
N GLY A 91 5.11 -9.86 2.62
CA GLY A 91 4.23 -8.71 2.45
C GLY A 91 2.95 -8.82 3.28
N ILE A 92 2.34 -10.01 3.32
CA ILE A 92 1.19 -10.29 4.18
C ILE A 92 1.58 -10.17 5.66
N ASP A 93 2.67 -10.79 6.11
CA ASP A 93 3.12 -10.73 7.51
C ASP A 93 3.32 -9.28 7.99
N TYR A 94 4.04 -8.46 7.19
CA TYR A 94 4.24 -7.03 7.51
C TYR A 94 2.93 -6.23 7.49
N SER A 95 2.04 -6.53 6.55
CA SER A 95 0.72 -5.91 6.48
C SER A 95 -0.13 -6.23 7.71
N TYR A 96 0.00 -7.41 8.31
CA TYR A 96 -0.67 -7.74 9.58
C TYR A 96 0.01 -7.05 10.76
N TYR A 97 1.34 -7.02 10.80
CA TYR A 97 2.11 -6.30 11.82
C TYR A 97 1.74 -4.81 11.94
N TYR A 98 1.39 -4.14 10.83
CA TYR A 98 0.91 -2.76 10.88
C TYR A 98 -0.38 -2.56 11.69
N GLU A 99 -1.22 -3.59 11.80
CA GLU A 99 -2.49 -3.56 12.51
C GLU A 99 -2.39 -4.12 13.94
N GLU A 100 -1.24 -4.65 14.35
CA GLU A 100 -1.03 -5.10 15.73
C GLU A 100 -1.05 -3.88 16.66
N ASN A 101 -1.80 -3.98 17.76
CA ASN A 101 -1.71 -3.01 18.85
C ASN A 101 -0.32 -3.13 19.48
N ASP A 102 0.27 -2.00 19.87
CA ASP A 102 1.50 -2.01 20.68
C ASP A 102 1.27 -2.68 22.04
#